data_AF-A0AAI9LAR1-F1
#
_entry.id   AF-A0AAI9LAR1-F1
#
_cell.length_a   1.000
_cell.length_b   1.000
_cell.length_c   1.000
_cell.angle_alpha   90.00
_cell.angle_beta   90.00
_cell.angle_gamma   90.00
#
_symmetry.space_group_name_H-M   'P 1'
#
loop_
_entity.id
_entity.type
_entity.pdbx_description
1 polymer ?
#
loop_
_entity_poly.entity_id
_entity_poly.type
_entity_poly.pdbx_seq_one_letter_code
_entity_poly.pdbx_strand_id
1 'polypeptide(L)' 'MTTANDNRSYGTSGEKAFLDRLAASKDAATLLSNYIAAAERRVAWGPIAKTEVLLYAELLLGNAQAAASTAQRVGRAAA' A
#
# COMPACT_ATOMS: atom_id res chain seq x y z
N MET A 1 14.01 -3.82 -36.21
CA MET A 1 12.93 -3.89 -35.22
C MET A 1 13.59 -3.74 -33.86
N THR A 2 13.70 -2.50 -33.36
CA THR A 2 14.38 -2.20 -32.11
C THR A 2 13.40 -2.46 -30.97
N THR A 3 13.58 -3.55 -30.24
CA THR A 3 12.93 -3.76 -28.95
C THR A 3 13.43 -2.66 -28.02
N ALA A 4 12.63 -1.61 -27.85
CA ALA A 4 12.82 -0.66 -26.78
C ALA A 4 12.75 -1.47 -25.47
N ASN A 5 13.92 -1.76 -24.90
CA ASN A 5 14.03 -2.19 -23.52
C ASN A 5 13.65 -0.97 -22.67
N ASP A 6 12.33 -0.72 -22.56
CA ASP A 6 11.73 0.19 -21.58
C ASP A 6 11.88 -0.44 -20.19
N ASN A 7 13.14 -0.60 -19.79
CA ASN A 7 13.56 -1.03 -18.46
C ASN A 7 13.28 0.15 -17.51
N ARG A 8 12.01 0.53 -17.37
CA ARG A 8 11.53 1.34 -16.25
C ARG A 8 11.74 0.46 -15.01
N SER A 9 12.97 0.47 -14.49
CA SER A 9 13.32 -0.27 -13.29
C SER A 9 12.32 0.11 -12.21
N TYR A 10 11.54 -0.88 -11.81
CA TYR A 10 10.53 -0.70 -10.78
C TYR A 10 11.24 -0.40 -9.46
N GLY A 11 11.13 0.85 -9.00
CA GLY A 11 11.81 1.38 -7.81
C GLY A 11 10.81 1.89 -6.78
N THR A 12 11.32 2.57 -5.75
CA THR A 12 10.53 3.07 -4.61
C THR A 12 9.26 3.82 -5.01
N SER A 13 9.35 4.72 -6.00
CA SER A 13 8.18 5.49 -6.46
C SER A 13 7.10 4.61 -7.08
N GLY A 14 7.49 3.55 -7.81
CA GLY A 14 6.55 2.58 -8.37
C GLY A 14 5.84 1.79 -7.28
N GLU A 15 6.59 1.38 -6.25
CA GLU A 15 6.05 0.67 -5.10
C GLU A 15 5.08 1.53 -4.28
N LYS A 16 5.39 2.81 -4.07
CA LYS A 16 4.46 3.75 -3.43
C LYS A 16 3.18 3.96 -4.24
N ALA A 17 3.30 4.12 -5.57
CA ALA A 17 2.12 4.24 -6.43
C ALA A 17 1.24 2.97 -6.42
N PHE A 18 1.84 1.79 -6.25
CA PHE A 18 1.09 0.56 -6.02
C PHE A 18 0.35 0.59 -4.68
N LEU A 19 1.00 1.03 -3.60
CA LEU A 19 0.36 1.20 -2.29
C LEU A 19 -0.80 2.20 -2.32
N ASP A 20 -0.68 3.29 -3.07
CA ASP A 20 -1.78 4.25 -3.28
C ASP A 20 -3.01 3.58 -3.90
N ARG A 21 -2.80 2.69 -4.86
CA ARG A 21 -3.91 1.92 -5.46
C ARG A 21 -4.55 0.96 -4.48
N LEU A 22 -3.77 0.34 -3.57
CA LEU A 22 -4.33 -0.49 -2.50
C LEU A 22 -5.16 0.35 -1.53
N ALA A 23 -4.67 1.53 -1.16
CA ALA A 23 -5.35 2.45 -0.26
C ALA A 23 -6.66 3.01 -0.83
N ALA A 24 -6.80 3.08 -2.16
CA ALA A 24 -8.04 3.46 -2.82
C ALA A 24 -9.12 2.36 -2.84
N SER A 25 -8.78 1.12 -2.45
CA SER A 25 -9.72 0.00 -2.42
C SER A 25 -10.67 0.08 -1.22
N LYS A 26 -11.86 -0.52 -1.35
CA LYS A 26 -12.80 -0.70 -0.22
C LYS A 26 -12.20 -1.56 0.90
N ASP A 27 -11.31 -2.48 0.55
CA ASP A 27 -10.62 -3.39 1.47
C ASP A 27 -9.21 -2.90 1.81
N ALA A 28 -8.96 -1.59 1.72
CA ALA A 28 -7.64 -0.98 1.92
C ALA A 28 -6.92 -1.48 3.18
N ALA A 29 -7.62 -1.53 4.32
CA ALA A 29 -7.02 -1.97 5.57
C ALA A 29 -6.48 -3.42 5.49
N THR A 30 -7.26 -4.34 4.91
CA THR A 30 -6.86 -5.74 4.74
C THR A 30 -5.73 -5.89 3.72
N LEU A 31 -5.79 -5.16 2.61
CA LEU A 31 -4.78 -5.24 1.56
C LEU A 31 -3.43 -4.69 2.03
N LEU A 32 -3.44 -3.56 2.75
CA LEU A 32 -2.24 -2.94 3.29
C LEU A 32 -1.64 -3.77 4.45
N SER A 33 -2.45 -4.36 5.33
CA SER A 33 -1.94 -5.26 6.36
C SER A 33 -1.27 -6.51 5.76
N ASN A 34 -1.88 -7.08 4.73
CA ASN A 34 -1.33 -8.23 4.01
C ASN A 34 -0.03 -7.86 3.29
N TYR A 35 0.03 -6.67 2.69
CA TYR A 35 1.25 -6.15 2.09
C TYR A 35 2.40 -6.08 3.10
N ILE A 36 2.19 -5.48 4.28
CA ILE A 36 3.22 -5.35 5.32
C ILE A 36 3.71 -6.72 5.77
N ALA A 37 2.79 -7.65 6.07
CA ALA A 37 3.14 -9.01 6.49
C ALA A 37 3.93 -9.78 5.41
N ALA A 38 3.61 -9.59 4.13
CA ALA A 38 4.35 -10.17 3.02
C ALA A 38 5.72 -9.51 2.82
N ALA A 39 5.80 -8.19 3.00
CA ALA A 39 7.01 -7.40 2.83
C ALA A 39 8.09 -7.75 3.88
N GLU A 40 7.71 -8.15 5.09
CA GLU A 40 8.64 -8.69 6.09
C GLU A 40 9.37 -9.96 5.61
N ARG A 41 8.67 -10.82 4.87
CA ARG A 41 9.19 -12.09 4.34
C ARG A 41 9.99 -11.91 3.04
N ARG A 42 9.92 -10.73 2.43
CA ARG A 42 10.60 -10.43 1.16
C ARG A 42 12.10 -10.29 1.38
N VAL A 43 12.86 -11.25 0.84
CA VAL A 43 14.33 -11.34 0.95
C VAL A 43 15.05 -10.32 0.06
N ALA A 44 14.52 -10.01 -1.12
CA ALA A 44 15.15 -9.12 -2.09
C ALA A 44 14.25 -7.93 -2.45
N TRP A 45 14.76 -6.72 -2.20
CA TRP A 45 14.09 -5.45 -2.51
C TRP A 45 14.64 -4.75 -3.75
N GLY A 46 15.82 -5.16 -4.23
CA GLY A 46 16.46 -4.53 -5.37
C GLY A 46 16.72 -3.03 -5.11
N PRO A 47 16.37 -2.12 -6.04
CA PRO A 47 16.58 -0.69 -5.87
C PRO A 47 15.53 0.00 -4.97
N ILE A 48 14.60 -0.76 -4.37
CA ILE A 48 13.51 -0.21 -3.56
C ILE A 48 14.00 0.07 -2.13
N ALA A 49 13.75 1.29 -1.65
CA ALA A 49 14.01 1.69 -0.27
C ALA A 49 12.96 1.05 0.67
N LYS A 50 13.24 -0.16 1.16
CA LYS A 50 12.33 -0.96 2.03
C LYS A 50 11.71 -0.13 3.16
N THR A 51 12.54 0.53 3.97
CA THR A 51 12.07 1.28 5.15
C THR A 51 11.09 2.36 4.76
N GLU A 52 11.37 3.10 3.68
CA GLU A 52 10.50 4.17 3.20
C GLU A 52 9.14 3.64 2.71
N VAL A 53 9.14 2.49 2.04
CA VAL A 53 7.92 1.84 1.57
C VAL A 53 7.09 1.29 2.72
N LEU A 54 7.72 0.64 3.71
CA LEU A 54 7.01 0.09 4.86
C LEU A 54 6.39 1.18 5.72
N LEU A 55 7.14 2.25 6.02
CA LEU A 55 6.59 3.41 6.73
C LEU A 55 5.42 4.04 5.97
N TYR A 56 5.50 4.09 4.63
CA TYR A 56 4.40 4.56 3.81
C TYR A 56 3.17 3.64 3.88
N ALA A 57 3.37 2.33 3.80
CA ALA A 57 2.28 1.34 3.94
C ALA A 57 1.61 1.42 5.33
N GLU A 58 2.38 1.58 6.40
CA GLU A 58 1.88 1.74 7.78
C GLU A 58 1.04 3.02 7.93
N LEU A 59 1.51 4.14 7.37
CA LEU A 59 0.75 5.39 7.34
C LEU A 59 -0.61 5.21 6.63
N LEU A 60 -0.61 4.57 5.45
CA LEU A 60 -1.83 4.32 4.69
C LEU A 60 -2.78 3.37 5.43
N LEU A 61 -2.24 2.35 6.11
CA LEU A 61 -3.03 1.41 6.91
C LEU A 61 -3.73 2.12 8.07
N GLY A 62 -3.01 2.99 8.81
CA GLY A 62 -3.59 3.78 9.88
C GLY A 62 -4.75 4.68 9.39
N ASN A 63 -4.56 5.32 8.23
CA ASN A 63 -5.61 6.14 7.61
C ASN A 63 -6.85 5.30 7.21
N ALA A 64 -6.64 4.12 6.61
CA ALA A 64 -7.74 3.23 6.22
C ALA A 64 -8.54 2.73 7.44
N GLN A 65 -7.85 2.39 8.53
CA GLN A 65 -8.49 1.96 9.78
C GLN A 65 -9.29 3.09 10.46
N ALA A 66 -8.76 4.32 10.44
CA ALA A 66 -9.47 5.49 10.96
C ALA A 66 -10.73 5.81 10.14
N ALA A 67 -10.65 5.70 8.81
CA ALA A 67 -11.81 5.89 7.92
C ALA A 67 -12.90 4.83 8.17
N ALA A 68 -12.52 3.56 8.32
CA ALA A 68 -13.46 2.47 8.63
C ALA A 68 -14.16 2.68 9.99
N SER A 69 -13.41 3.09 11.01
CA SER A 69 -13.95 3.38 12.35
C SER A 69 -14.95 4.54 12.33
N THR A 70 -14.71 5.54 11.48
CA THR A 70 -15.61 6.69 11.31
C THR A 70 -16.92 6.29 10.61
N ALA A 71 -16.84 5.49 9.54
CA ALA A 71 -18.01 4.98 8.83
C ALA A 71 -18.93 4.14 9.73
N GLN A 72 -18.36 3.30 10.60
CA GLN A 72 -19.13 2.46 11.54
C GLN A 72 -19.88 3.28 12.60
N ARG A 73 -19.30 4.40 13.07
CA ARG A 73 -19.97 5.30 14.03
C ARG A 73 -21.16 6.01 13.41
N VAL A 74 -21.02 6.52 12.18
CA VAL A 74 -22.11 7.20 11.46
C VAL A 74 -23.25 6.23 11.16
N GLY A 75 -22.95 5.01 10.72
CA GLY A 75 -23.98 4.00 10.44
C GLY A 75 -24.78 3.55 11.67
N ARG A 76 -24.18 3.60 12.88
CA ARG A 76 -24.89 3.28 14.14
C ARG A 76 -25.72 4.43 14.70
N ALA A 77 -25.38 5.68 14.38
CA ALA A 77 -26.11 6.85 14.87
C ALA A 77 -27.37 7.18 14.03
N ALA A 78 -27.51 6.58 12.85
CA ALA A 78 -28.62 6.80 11.92
C ALA A 78 -29.67 5.65 11.92
N ALA A 79 -29.57 4.71 12.86
CA ALA A 79 -30.46 3.54 12.99
C ALA A 79 -31.36 3.65 14.22
#